data_AF-A0A7M3YIK4-F1
#
_entry.id   AF-A0A7M3YIK4-F1
#
_cell.length_a   1.000
_cell.length_b   1.000
_cell.length_c   1.000
_cell.angle_alpha   90.00
_cell.angle_beta   90.00
_cell.angle_gamma   90.00
#
_symmetry.space_group_name_H-M   'P 1'
#
loop_
_entity.id
_entity.type
_entity.pdbx_description
1 polymer ?
#
loop_
_entity_poly.entity_id
_entity_poly.type
_entity_poly.pdbx_seq_one_letter_code
_entity_poly.pdbx_strand_id
1 'polypeptide(L)'
;MQIGLAFYLQFTKKRLMASLQSGPPKSATSEQRLLRKQPRPLRKVPEMDVASTTETIIFFVFATITILGALGLIYAQRVAHSMLSLIFCFMAVSGIFILMGAEFLAAIQILVYLASVGLVVLFGIMLTRRQIQEEDFE
;
A
#
# COMPACT_ATOMS: atom_id res chain seq x y z
N MET A 1 -17.40 -31.39 -9.01
CA MET A 1 -18.29 -30.93 -7.94
C MET A 1 -18.67 -32.01 -6.90
N GLN A 2 -17.99 -33.17 -6.84
CA GLN A 2 -18.20 -34.20 -5.80
C GLN A 2 -17.11 -34.24 -4.71
N ILE A 3 -15.93 -33.66 -4.98
CA ILE A 3 -14.74 -33.77 -4.13
C ILE A 3 -14.84 -32.91 -2.86
N GLY A 4 -15.56 -31.78 -2.90
CA GLY A 4 -15.71 -30.88 -1.75
C GLY A 4 -16.61 -31.41 -0.63
N LEU A 5 -17.61 -32.23 -0.96
CA LEU A 5 -18.61 -32.70 0.02
C LEU A 5 -18.03 -33.77 0.97
N ALA A 6 -17.12 -34.61 0.48
CA ALA A 6 -16.42 -35.61 1.30
C ALA A 6 -15.46 -34.96 2.32
N PHE A 7 -14.84 -33.83 1.97
CA PHE A 7 -13.94 -33.10 2.86
C PHE A 7 -14.69 -32.45 4.04
N TYR A 8 -15.90 -31.94 3.80
CA TYR A 8 -16.73 -31.30 4.83
C TYR A 8 -17.21 -32.28 5.92
N LEU A 9 -17.57 -33.51 5.53
CA LEU A 9 -18.00 -34.57 6.45
C LEU A 9 -16.84 -35.15 7.29
N GLN A 10 -15.65 -35.25 6.71
CA GLN A 10 -14.46 -35.74 7.42
C GLN A 10 -14.06 -34.78 8.56
N PHE A 11 -14.17 -33.48 8.31
CA PHE A 11 -13.77 -32.43 9.26
C PHE A 11 -14.70 -32.36 10.48
N THR A 12 -16.01 -32.53 10.27
CA THR A 12 -17.00 -32.50 11.36
C THR A 12 -16.86 -33.70 12.30
N LYS A 13 -16.63 -34.90 11.77
CA LYS A 13 -16.42 -36.10 12.61
C LYS A 13 -15.16 -36.00 13.48
N LYS A 14 -14.06 -35.47 12.92
CA LYS A 14 -12.77 -35.35 13.64
C LYS A 14 -12.85 -34.37 14.80
N ARG A 15 -13.68 -33.32 14.67
CA ARG A 15 -13.90 -32.32 15.72
C ARG A 15 -14.83 -32.84 16.84
N LEU A 16 -15.79 -33.71 16.51
CA LEU A 16 -16.74 -34.26 17.48
C LEU A 16 -16.09 -35.26 18.46
N MET A 17 -15.17 -36.11 17.98
CA MET A 17 -14.49 -37.09 18.84
C MET A 17 -13.49 -36.44 19.81
N ALA A 18 -12.88 -35.33 19.44
CA ALA A 18 -11.99 -34.57 20.32
C ALA A 18 -12.72 -33.94 21.52
N SER A 19 -14.04 -33.74 21.41
CA SER A 19 -14.84 -33.06 22.45
C SER A 19 -15.32 -34.00 23.55
N LEU A 20 -15.17 -35.33 23.41
CA LEU A 20 -15.68 -36.30 24.40
C LEU A 20 -14.64 -36.78 25.42
N GLN A 21 -13.37 -36.36 25.29
CA GLN A 21 -12.28 -36.87 26.13
C GLN A 21 -11.76 -35.87 27.18
N SER A 22 -12.42 -34.72 27.35
CA SER A 22 -12.05 -33.74 28.38
C SER A 22 -12.94 -33.87 29.61
N GLY A 23 -12.56 -34.76 30.53
CA GLY A 23 -13.09 -34.75 31.90
C GLY A 23 -12.64 -33.49 32.65
N PRO A 24 -13.39 -33.04 33.68
CA PRO A 24 -13.12 -31.78 34.37
C PRO A 24 -11.79 -31.83 35.18
N PRO A 25 -10.86 -30.86 35.00
CA PRO A 25 -9.60 -30.82 35.73
C PRO A 25 -9.77 -30.30 37.17
N LYS A 26 -9.26 -31.03 38.17
CA LYS A 26 -9.39 -30.74 39.63
C LYS A 26 -8.26 -29.88 40.25
N SER A 27 -7.59 -29.01 39.51
CA SER A 27 -6.41 -28.26 40.02
C SER A 27 -6.46 -26.73 39.89
N ALA A 28 -7.62 -26.13 39.59
CA ALA A 28 -7.68 -24.74 39.11
C ALA A 28 -7.80 -23.62 40.17
N THR A 29 -7.76 -23.90 41.48
CA THR A 29 -8.09 -22.85 42.50
C THR A 29 -6.85 -22.16 43.10
N SER A 30 -5.69 -22.83 43.13
CA SER A 30 -4.49 -22.30 43.81
C SER A 30 -3.58 -21.48 42.88
N GLU A 31 -3.54 -21.79 41.59
CA GLU A 31 -2.70 -21.09 40.61
C GLU A 31 -3.33 -19.79 40.08
N GLN A 32 -4.67 -19.68 40.07
CA GLN A 32 -5.35 -18.45 39.64
C GLN A 32 -5.08 -17.25 40.55
N ARG A 33 -4.78 -17.46 41.85
CA ARG A 33 -4.43 -16.39 42.78
C ARG A 33 -3.08 -15.76 42.47
N LEU A 34 -2.15 -16.53 41.92
CA LEU A 34 -0.83 -16.05 41.52
C LEU A 34 -0.89 -15.35 40.14
N LEU A 35 -1.78 -15.81 39.25
CA LEU A 35 -2.06 -15.10 37.98
C LEU A 35 -2.83 -13.79 38.12
N ARG A 36 -3.46 -13.53 39.28
CA ARG A 36 -4.09 -12.24 39.58
C ARG A 36 -3.09 -11.17 39.99
N LYS A 37 -1.82 -11.53 40.22
CA LYS A 37 -0.71 -10.59 40.42
C LYS A 37 -0.11 -10.21 39.06
N GLN A 38 -0.95 -9.76 38.14
CA GLN A 38 -0.49 -9.14 36.91
C GLN A 38 0.14 -7.79 37.29
N PRO A 39 1.45 -7.57 37.06
CA PRO A 39 2.02 -6.25 37.20
C PRO A 39 1.28 -5.33 36.22
N ARG A 40 0.89 -4.14 36.69
CA ARG A 40 0.25 -3.11 35.86
C ARG A 40 1.01 -3.03 34.53
N PRO A 41 0.34 -3.00 33.37
CA PRO A 41 1.03 -2.78 32.11
C PRO A 41 1.81 -1.48 32.26
N LEU A 42 3.13 -1.62 32.32
CA LEU A 42 4.07 -0.53 32.26
C LEU A 42 3.74 0.10 30.92
N ARG A 43 3.03 1.24 30.94
CA ARG A 43 2.78 2.07 29.76
C ARG A 43 4.18 2.29 29.19
N LYS A 44 4.54 1.55 28.14
CA LYS A 44 5.74 1.83 27.36
C LYS A 44 5.57 3.30 27.03
N VAL A 45 6.40 4.13 27.67
CA VAL A 45 6.52 5.53 27.32
C VAL A 45 6.75 5.50 25.82
N PRO A 46 6.05 6.31 25.01
CA PRO A 46 6.38 6.43 23.61
C PRO A 46 7.86 6.77 23.56
N GLU A 47 8.69 5.75 23.31
CA GLU A 47 9.98 5.97 22.69
C GLU A 47 9.60 6.76 21.46
N MET A 48 10.09 7.99 21.41
CA MET A 48 10.03 8.81 20.22
C MET A 48 10.90 8.05 19.25
N ASP A 49 10.30 7.04 18.61
CA ASP A 49 10.99 6.09 17.80
C ASP A 49 11.41 6.90 16.59
N VAL A 50 12.66 7.34 16.62
CA VAL A 50 13.23 8.21 15.61
C VAL A 50 13.06 7.59 14.23
N ALA A 51 12.92 6.26 14.14
CA ALA A 51 12.50 5.55 12.95
C ALA A 51 11.12 6.00 12.45
N SER A 52 10.07 5.92 13.28
CA SER A 52 8.70 6.33 12.91
C SER A 52 8.60 7.82 12.55
N THR A 53 9.36 8.67 13.24
CA THR A 53 9.41 10.11 12.93
C THR A 53 10.13 10.35 11.61
N THR A 54 11.20 9.61 11.34
CA THR A 54 11.94 9.68 10.06
C THR A 54 11.07 9.24 8.89
N GLU A 55 10.34 8.13 9.02
CA GLU A 55 9.38 7.67 8.00
C GLU A 55 8.30 8.73 7.71
N THR A 56 7.75 9.35 8.75
CA THR A 56 6.74 10.41 8.62
C THR A 56 7.29 11.65 7.90
N ILE A 57 8.52 12.05 8.21
CA ILE A 57 9.19 13.18 7.55
C ILE A 57 9.41 12.86 6.06
N ILE A 58 9.96 11.69 5.75
CA ILE A 58 10.20 11.26 4.37
C ILE A 58 8.88 11.20 3.60
N PHE A 59 7.81 10.67 4.18
CA PHE A 59 6.48 10.66 3.59
C PHE A 59 6.01 12.07 3.21
N PHE A 60 6.12 13.03 4.13
CA PHE A 60 5.72 14.42 3.85
C PHE A 60 6.55 15.08 2.75
N VAL A 61 7.85 14.79 2.69
CA VAL A 61 8.73 15.26 1.61
C VAL A 61 8.27 14.68 0.26
N PHE A 62 8.04 13.37 0.16
CA PHE A 62 7.57 12.77 -1.08
C PHE A 62 6.14 13.23 -1.46
N ALA A 63 5.26 13.42 -0.48
CA ALA A 63 3.91 13.91 -0.72
C ALA A 63 3.89 15.35 -1.25
N THR A 64 4.68 16.25 -0.65
CA THR A 64 4.82 17.63 -1.13
C THR A 64 5.45 17.69 -2.51
N ILE A 65 6.49 16.88 -2.78
CA ILE A 65 7.08 16.75 -4.12
C ILE A 65 6.05 16.27 -5.14
N THR A 66 5.24 15.27 -4.80
CA THR A 66 4.18 14.75 -5.68
C THR A 66 3.17 15.85 -6.02
N ILE A 67 2.72 16.62 -5.03
CA ILE A 67 1.79 17.73 -5.24
C ILE A 67 2.42 18.83 -6.10
N LEU A 68 3.66 19.23 -5.82
CA LEU A 68 4.37 20.24 -6.62
C LEU A 68 4.59 19.77 -8.07
N GLY A 69 4.89 18.49 -8.30
CA GLY A 69 4.99 17.91 -9.62
C GLY A 69 3.65 17.89 -10.36
N ALA A 70 2.54 17.59 -9.67
CA ALA A 70 1.20 17.66 -10.24
C ALA A 70 0.78 19.09 -10.58
N LEU A 71 1.15 20.07 -9.76
CA LEU A 71 0.94 21.48 -10.10
C LEU A 71 1.80 21.91 -11.30
N GLY A 72 3.08 21.51 -11.31
CA GLY A 72 3.99 21.78 -12.43
C GLY A 72 3.51 21.19 -13.76
N LEU A 73 2.88 20.01 -13.72
CA LEU A 73 2.22 19.39 -14.87
C LEU A 73 1.15 20.30 -15.50
N ILE A 74 0.29 20.88 -14.67
CA ILE A 74 -0.86 21.69 -15.09
C ILE A 74 -0.42 23.10 -15.52
N TYR A 75 0.53 23.71 -14.83
CA TYR A 75 0.99 25.06 -15.12
C TYR A 75 2.01 25.15 -16.27
N ALA A 76 2.59 24.03 -16.70
CA ALA A 76 3.59 24.03 -17.76
C ALA A 76 2.98 24.41 -19.12
N GLN A 77 3.42 25.53 -19.69
CA GLN A 77 2.97 25.99 -21.01
C GLN A 77 3.56 25.20 -22.19
N ARG A 78 4.70 24.55 -21.97
CA ARG A 78 5.33 23.69 -22.98
C ARG A 78 5.05 22.24 -22.60
N VAL A 79 4.55 21.49 -23.58
CA VAL A 79 4.29 20.05 -23.45
C VAL A 79 5.52 19.32 -22.88
N ALA A 80 6.72 19.58 -23.40
CA ALA A 80 7.95 18.96 -22.89
C ALA A 80 8.18 19.16 -21.38
N HIS A 81 7.91 20.36 -20.84
CA HIS A 81 8.05 20.63 -19.41
C HIS A 81 6.95 19.95 -18.58
N SER A 82 5.71 19.94 -19.10
CA SER A 82 4.58 19.24 -18.49
C SER A 82 4.89 17.74 -18.33
N MET A 83 5.44 17.14 -19.39
CA MET A 83 5.83 15.73 -19.43
C MET A 83 6.93 15.38 -18.42
N LEU A 84 7.96 16.22 -18.31
CA LEU A 84 9.03 16.03 -17.32
C LEU A 84 8.49 16.10 -15.88
N SER A 85 7.54 17.00 -15.64
CA SER A 85 6.83 17.10 -14.34
C SER A 85 5.99 15.85 -14.04
N LEU A 86 5.35 15.25 -15.05
CA LEU A 86 4.59 14.00 -14.91
C LEU A 86 5.48 12.83 -14.45
N ILE A 87 6.64 12.67 -15.11
CA ILE A 87 7.60 11.62 -14.78
C ILE A 87 8.08 11.76 -13.34
N PHE A 88 8.39 12.99 -12.93
CA PHE A 88 8.83 13.30 -11.56
C PHE A 88 7.73 12.98 -10.53
N CYS A 89 6.48 13.30 -10.85
CA CYS A 89 5.32 12.97 -10.02
C CYS A 89 5.16 11.46 -9.83
N PHE A 90 5.20 10.65 -10.90
CA PHE A 90 5.09 9.20 -10.78
C PHE A 90 6.28 8.55 -10.06
N MET A 91 7.49 9.09 -10.22
CA MET A 91 8.65 8.67 -9.44
C MET A 91 8.45 8.93 -7.94
N ALA A 92 7.92 10.10 -7.57
CA ALA A 92 7.64 10.43 -6.17
C ALA A 92 6.56 9.50 -5.57
N VAL A 93 5.49 9.21 -6.32
CA VAL A 93 4.45 8.24 -5.92
C VAL A 93 5.03 6.84 -5.73
N SER A 94 5.92 6.39 -6.62
CA SER A 94 6.61 5.11 -6.46
C SER A 94 7.44 5.08 -5.16
N GLY A 95 8.09 6.19 -4.80
CA GLY A 95 8.79 6.33 -3.52
C GLY A 95 7.87 6.17 -2.31
N ILE A 96 6.65 6.71 -2.38
CA ILE A 96 5.63 6.54 -1.32
C ILE A 96 5.21 5.07 -1.19
N PHE A 97 5.07 4.34 -2.32
CA PHE A 97 4.77 2.90 -2.27
C PHE A 97 5.89 2.07 -1.65
N ILE A 98 7.15 2.41 -1.91
CA ILE A 98 8.29 1.76 -1.24
C ILE A 98 8.25 2.04 0.27
N LEU A 99 7.96 3.27 0.67
CA LEU A 99 7.88 3.65 2.09
C LEU A 99 6.77 2.91 2.84
N MET A 100 5.67 2.60 2.16
CA MET A 100 4.58 1.77 2.71
C MET A 100 4.87 0.26 2.71
N GLY A 101 6.06 -0.17 2.27
CA GLY A 101 6.40 -1.60 2.13
C GLY A 101 5.69 -2.30 0.97
N ALA A 102 5.12 -1.54 0.02
CA ALA A 102 4.38 -2.06 -1.13
C ALA A 102 5.29 -2.15 -2.38
N GLU A 103 6.36 -2.94 -2.29
CA GLU A 103 7.42 -3.02 -3.31
C GLU A 103 6.89 -3.47 -4.68
N PHE A 104 6.00 -4.46 -4.70
CA PHE A 104 5.36 -4.93 -5.94
C PHE A 104 4.51 -3.84 -6.59
N LEU A 105 3.80 -3.04 -5.79
CA LEU A 105 2.98 -1.94 -6.29
C LEU A 105 3.85 -0.79 -6.80
N ALA A 106 4.98 -0.50 -6.16
CA ALA A 106 5.99 0.44 -6.65
C ALA A 106 6.55 -0.01 -8.01
N ALA A 107 6.87 -1.29 -8.17
CA ALA A 107 7.34 -1.83 -9.45
C ALA A 107 6.28 -1.69 -10.55
N ILE A 108 5.00 -1.99 -10.25
CA ILE A 108 3.89 -1.77 -11.19
C ILE A 108 3.73 -0.28 -11.51
N GLN A 109 3.90 0.62 -10.55
CA GLN A 109 3.81 2.06 -10.77
C GLN A 109 4.79 2.51 -11.85
N ILE A 110 6.03 2.04 -11.79
CA ILE A 110 7.05 2.37 -12.78
C ILE A 110 6.76 1.65 -14.11
N LEU A 111 6.49 0.34 -14.09
CA LEU A 111 6.32 -0.45 -15.31
C LEU A 111 5.06 -0.04 -16.11
N VAL A 112 3.95 0.20 -15.42
CA VAL A 112 2.65 0.45 -16.05
C VAL A 112 2.38 1.94 -16.21
N TYR A 113 2.50 2.74 -15.14
CA TYR A 113 2.16 4.16 -15.25
C TYR A 113 3.25 4.98 -15.92
N LEU A 114 4.52 4.79 -15.56
CA LEU A 114 5.61 5.58 -16.15
C LEU A 114 5.91 5.14 -17.59
N ALA A 115 6.04 3.83 -17.84
CA ALA A 115 6.43 3.33 -19.16
C ALA A 115 5.23 3.08 -20.11
N SER A 116 4.16 2.42 -19.68
CA SER A 116 3.06 2.09 -20.60
C SER A 116 2.07 3.24 -20.79
N VAL A 117 1.34 3.61 -19.73
CA VAL A 117 0.30 4.64 -19.78
C VAL A 117 0.91 6.00 -20.06
N GLY A 118 2.04 6.32 -19.41
CA GLY A 118 2.78 7.56 -19.60
C GLY A 118 3.18 7.77 -21.05
N LEU A 119 3.92 6.84 -21.67
CA LEU A 119 4.34 6.97 -23.07
C LEU A 119 3.14 7.07 -24.03
N VAL A 120 2.05 6.33 -23.79
CA VAL A 120 0.84 6.41 -24.63
C VAL A 120 0.20 7.81 -24.55
N VAL A 121 0.05 8.36 -23.35
CA VAL A 121 -0.45 9.73 -23.17
C VAL A 121 0.48 10.75 -23.81
N LEU A 122 1.80 10.55 -23.66
CA LEU A 122 2.82 11.40 -24.28
C LEU A 122 2.68 11.44 -25.80
N PHE A 123 2.55 10.28 -26.44
CA PHE A 123 2.30 10.19 -27.88
C PHE A 123 0.97 10.84 -28.27
N GLY A 124 -0.10 10.60 -27.51
CA GLY A 124 -1.42 11.18 -27.79
C GLY A 124 -1.43 12.72 -27.76
N ILE A 125 -0.77 13.33 -26.78
CA ILE A 125 -0.64 14.79 -26.66
C ILE A 125 0.20 15.35 -27.81
N MET A 126 1.30 14.68 -28.17
CA MET A 126 2.17 15.13 -29.27
C MET A 126 1.46 15.09 -30.63
N LEU A 127 0.67 14.04 -30.90
CA LEU A 127 -0.10 13.90 -32.14
C LEU A 127 -1.22 14.96 -32.22
N THR A 128 -1.98 15.14 -31.14
CA THR A 128 -3.09 16.12 -31.10
C THR A 128 -2.61 17.55 -31.30
N ARG A 129 -1.47 17.94 -30.71
CA ARG A 129 -0.96 19.31 -30.81
C ARG A 129 -0.56 19.73 -32.22
N ARG A 130 -0.16 18.79 -33.09
CA ARG A 130 0.20 19.12 -34.49
C ARG A 130 -1.02 19.46 -35.33
N GLN A 131 -2.14 18.76 -35.14
CA GLN A 131 -3.34 18.91 -35.97
C GLN A 131 -4.02 20.29 -35.82
N ILE A 132 -3.97 20.89 -34.63
CA ILE A 132 -4.65 22.18 -34.36
C ILE A 132 -3.96 23.36 -35.09
N GLN A 133 -2.68 23.27 -35.44
CA GLN A 133 -1.96 24.39 -36.07
C GLN A 133 -2.14 24.48 -37.60
N GLU A 134 -2.74 23.47 -38.24
CA GLU A 134 -2.85 23.39 -39.71
C GLU A 134 -4.19 23.95 -40.23
N GLU A 135 -5.21 24.15 -39.37
CA GLU A 135 -6.54 24.62 -39.79
C GLU A 135 -6.73 26.14 -39.75
N ASP A 136 -5.69 26.90 -39.38
CA ASP A 136 -5.74 28.38 -39.29
C ASP A 136 -5.17 29.09 -40.54
N PHE A 137 -4.94 28.38 -41.66
CA PHE A 137 -4.29 28.91 -42.87
C PHE A 137 -5.14 28.95 -44.15
N GLU A 138 -6.46 28.78 -44.08
CA GLU A 138 -7.38 29.06 -45.20
C GLU A 138 -8.26 30.30 -44.95
#